data_AF-A0A2P2CYW3-F1
#
_entry.id   AF-A0A2P2CYW3-F1
#
_cell.length_a   1.000
_cell.length_b   1.000
_cell.length_c   1.000
_cell.angle_alpha   90.00
_cell.angle_beta   90.00
_cell.angle_gamma   90.00
#
_symmetry.space_group_name_H-M   'P 1'
#
loop_
_entity.id
_entity.type
_entity.pdbx_description
1 polymer ?
#
loop_
_entity_poly.entity_id
_entity_poly.type
_entity_poly.pdbx_seq_one_letter_code
_entity_poly.pdbx_strand_id
1 'polypeptide(L)'
;MKVLTQISEIKDLVSDRNPEIVHLPPEFSENSEVDTDYSYTIQKEFQVEGKATFENKESIVKVSPVRNRRSGFSWNGTRYDLDSRKCIKGNHNIQLGEVKVIEHPLAWMLAFGVYADFTLSESSFPTFDYCDRVYIDPSKGNLRIIERRKKITVSSPFALVWEKGYCVLEPAETDSKGIVIDHQVEYPGTTVGKSRIVTELTPENFSYFGDARTTAFRNKKDAESFYQIGLSGGLKDYPFTLENVLLLDEDKIYNIRDKFNDPRSDYNYEFICHELIDIISWLRFVEEKYEGKFFGKMTTFLFDHHKQIDIAQFSCDPEELEKYGIRIGN
;
A
#
# COMPACT_ATOMS: atom_id res chain seq x y z
N MET A 1 -15.06 16.16 -2.52
CA MET A 1 -14.60 15.24 -3.56
C MET A 1 -15.45 15.46 -4.81
N LYS A 2 -14.84 15.58 -5.99
CA LYS A 2 -15.51 15.66 -7.30
C LYS A 2 -15.17 14.40 -8.09
N VAL A 3 -16.12 13.85 -8.84
CA VAL A 3 -15.88 12.75 -9.79
C VAL A 3 -15.81 13.34 -11.20
N LEU A 4 -14.75 13.01 -11.95
CA LEU A 4 -14.58 13.35 -13.36
C LEU A 4 -14.67 12.09 -14.20
N THR A 5 -15.39 12.15 -15.32
CA THR A 5 -15.47 11.07 -16.31
C THR A 5 -15.18 11.53 -17.73
N GLN A 6 -15.07 12.84 -17.96
CA GLN A 6 -14.72 13.39 -19.27
C GLN A 6 -13.21 13.31 -19.48
N ILE A 7 -12.81 12.68 -20.59
CA ILE A 7 -11.40 12.47 -20.94
C ILE A 7 -10.63 13.80 -21.01
N SER A 8 -11.24 14.88 -21.50
CA SER A 8 -10.59 16.19 -21.56
C SER A 8 -10.27 16.74 -20.17
N GLU A 9 -11.23 16.68 -19.23
CA GLU A 9 -11.01 17.14 -17.85
C GLU A 9 -9.94 16.30 -17.15
N ILE A 10 -9.92 14.98 -17.38
CA ILE A 10 -8.91 14.08 -16.81
C ILE A 10 -7.52 14.38 -17.40
N LYS A 11 -7.42 14.65 -18.72
CA LYS A 11 -6.16 15.03 -19.36
C LYS A 11 -5.62 16.36 -18.83
N ASP A 12 -6.49 17.34 -18.67
CA ASP A 12 -6.13 18.64 -18.10
C ASP A 12 -5.63 18.48 -16.65
N LEU A 13 -6.30 17.63 -15.86
CA LEU A 13 -5.93 17.33 -14.47
C LEU A 13 -4.51 16.77 -14.31
N VAL A 14 -4.03 15.98 -15.27
CA VAL A 14 -2.72 15.33 -15.20
C VAL A 14 -1.63 16.04 -16.02
N SER A 15 -1.92 17.23 -16.55
CA SER A 15 -1.06 17.92 -17.52
C SER A 15 0.19 18.59 -16.94
N ASP A 16 0.18 18.93 -15.64
CA ASP A 16 1.23 19.70 -14.94
C ASP A 16 2.14 18.84 -14.03
N ARG A 17 2.07 17.52 -14.23
CA ARG A 17 2.84 16.54 -13.50
C ARG A 17 4.33 16.67 -13.79
N ASN A 18 5.16 16.21 -12.86
CA ASN A 18 6.60 16.23 -13.06
C ASN A 18 6.96 15.44 -14.33
N PRO A 19 7.63 16.06 -15.33
CA PRO A 19 8.11 15.35 -16.50
C PRO A 19 9.24 14.36 -16.18
N GLU A 20 9.97 14.56 -15.08
CA GLU A 20 10.99 13.63 -14.61
C GLU A 20 10.33 12.44 -13.92
N ILE A 21 10.50 11.27 -14.50
CA ILE A 21 9.94 10.00 -14.03
C ILE A 21 11.10 9.14 -13.54
N VAL A 22 11.05 8.73 -12.28
CA VAL A 22 11.88 7.64 -11.78
C VAL A 22 11.22 6.31 -12.11
N HIS A 23 12.04 5.32 -12.46
CA HIS A 23 11.59 3.95 -12.72
C HIS A 23 12.29 3.05 -11.73
N LEU A 24 11.60 2.01 -11.24
CA LEU A 24 12.25 0.99 -10.44
C LEU A 24 13.40 0.39 -11.25
N PRO A 25 14.62 0.31 -10.67
CA PRO A 25 15.72 -0.40 -11.30
C PRO A 25 15.33 -1.85 -11.63
N PRO A 26 15.77 -2.43 -12.77
CA PRO A 26 15.47 -3.82 -13.11
C PRO A 26 15.92 -4.83 -12.04
N GLU A 27 16.97 -4.51 -11.28
CA GLU A 27 17.45 -5.29 -10.16
C GLU A 27 16.56 -5.25 -8.90
N PHE A 28 15.55 -4.36 -8.86
CA PHE A 28 14.57 -4.27 -7.76
C PHE A 28 13.45 -5.29 -7.97
N SER A 29 13.86 -6.54 -8.12
CA SER A 29 13.00 -7.67 -8.43
C SER A 29 13.56 -8.92 -7.78
N GLU A 30 12.73 -9.67 -7.05
CA GLU A 30 13.08 -10.98 -6.49
C GLU A 30 12.23 -12.07 -7.15
N ASN A 31 12.71 -13.31 -7.17
CA ASN A 31 11.90 -14.42 -7.68
C ASN A 31 10.65 -14.63 -6.81
N SER A 32 9.50 -14.76 -7.45
CA SER A 32 8.23 -15.11 -6.81
C SER A 32 7.78 -16.52 -7.23
N GLU A 33 7.23 -17.28 -6.28
CA GLU A 33 6.60 -18.58 -6.54
C GLU A 33 5.11 -18.45 -6.92
N VAL A 34 4.57 -17.23 -6.89
CA VAL A 34 3.16 -16.94 -7.14
C VAL A 34 2.89 -16.84 -8.64
N ASP A 35 1.95 -17.65 -9.12
CA ASP A 35 1.34 -17.48 -10.43
C ASP A 35 0.21 -16.46 -10.33
N THR A 36 0.39 -15.31 -10.99
CA THR A 36 -0.55 -14.19 -10.89
C THR A 36 -1.93 -14.45 -11.48
N ASP A 37 -2.13 -15.57 -12.19
CA ASP A 37 -3.43 -16.03 -12.66
C ASP A 37 -4.28 -16.67 -11.56
N TYR A 38 -3.71 -16.97 -10.38
CA TYR A 38 -4.40 -17.66 -9.28
C TYR A 38 -4.48 -16.82 -8.01
N SER A 39 -5.52 -17.09 -7.22
CA SER A 39 -5.63 -16.60 -5.84
C SER A 39 -5.13 -17.67 -4.88
N TYR A 40 -4.60 -17.21 -3.76
CA TYR A 40 -3.97 -18.07 -2.76
C TYR A 40 -4.57 -17.83 -1.38
N THR A 41 -4.41 -18.80 -0.50
CA THR A 41 -4.54 -18.65 0.94
C THR A 41 -3.31 -19.26 1.59
N ILE A 42 -3.06 -18.88 2.84
CA ILE A 42 -2.09 -19.59 3.69
C ILE A 42 -2.57 -21.05 3.91
N GLN A 43 -1.64 -22.01 3.93
CA GLN A 43 -1.91 -23.43 4.20
C GLN A 43 -1.82 -23.76 5.69
N LYS A 44 -0.78 -23.28 6.38
CA LYS A 44 -0.54 -23.45 7.81
C LYS A 44 -0.46 -22.07 8.47
N GLU A 45 -1.24 -21.88 9.53
CA GLU A 45 -1.18 -20.67 10.34
C GLU A 45 0.25 -20.38 10.78
N PHE A 46 0.63 -19.10 10.72
CA PHE A 46 1.87 -18.59 11.29
C PHE A 46 1.59 -17.35 12.14
N GLN A 47 2.57 -16.94 12.92
CA GLN A 47 2.47 -15.79 13.81
C GLN A 47 3.65 -14.87 13.57
N VAL A 48 3.39 -13.57 13.71
CA VAL A 48 4.41 -12.53 13.71
C VAL A 48 4.29 -11.73 15.00
N GLU A 49 5.43 -11.38 15.58
CA GLU A 49 5.53 -10.63 16.82
C GLU A 49 6.11 -9.25 16.54
N GLY A 50 5.63 -8.24 17.24
CA GLY A 50 6.16 -6.89 17.16
C GLY A 50 5.46 -5.95 18.12
N LYS A 51 5.82 -4.67 18.08
CA LYS A 51 5.23 -3.64 18.95
C LYS A 51 4.08 -2.92 18.25
N ALA A 52 2.87 -3.04 18.78
CA ALA A 52 1.67 -2.42 18.24
C ALA A 52 1.82 -0.89 18.12
N THR A 53 1.51 -0.35 16.93
CA THR A 53 1.77 1.05 16.55
C THR A 53 1.11 2.08 17.45
N PHE A 54 -0.11 1.82 17.93
CA PHE A 54 -0.84 2.77 18.78
C PHE A 54 -0.75 2.45 20.26
N GLU A 55 -0.73 1.17 20.62
CA GLU A 55 -0.70 0.74 22.02
C GLU A 55 0.71 0.75 22.60
N ASN A 56 1.75 0.75 21.77
CA ASN A 56 3.15 0.67 22.16
C ASN A 56 3.43 -0.54 23.08
N LYS A 57 2.77 -1.66 22.81
CA LYS A 57 2.86 -2.93 23.55
C LYS A 57 3.28 -4.06 22.62
N GLU A 58 3.91 -5.08 23.20
CA GLU A 58 4.14 -6.34 22.51
C GLU A 58 2.81 -6.92 22.01
N SER A 59 2.79 -7.32 20.75
CA SER A 59 1.61 -7.77 20.04
C SER A 59 1.96 -8.93 19.13
N ILE A 60 1.03 -9.87 19.06
CA ILE A 60 1.09 -11.06 18.22
C ILE A 60 -0.01 -10.93 17.19
N VAL A 61 0.37 -11.05 15.92
CA VAL A 61 -0.57 -11.17 14.81
C VAL A 61 -0.52 -12.61 14.30
N LYS A 62 -1.64 -13.30 14.35
CA LYS A 62 -1.81 -14.62 13.75
C LYS A 62 -2.37 -14.46 12.35
N VAL A 63 -1.75 -15.11 11.38
CA VAL A 63 -2.19 -15.15 9.98
C VAL A 63 -2.65 -16.56 9.67
N SER A 64 -3.94 -16.72 9.41
CA SER A 64 -4.58 -18.01 9.24
C SER A 64 -5.18 -18.15 7.83
N PRO A 65 -5.41 -19.38 7.36
CA PRO A 65 -6.14 -19.61 6.12
C PRO A 65 -7.51 -18.94 6.14
N VAL A 66 -7.94 -18.35 5.02
CA VAL A 66 -9.27 -17.75 4.93
C VAL A 66 -10.36 -18.81 5.10
N ARG A 67 -11.36 -18.54 5.96
CA ARG A 67 -12.46 -19.49 6.20
C ARG A 67 -13.66 -19.30 5.27
N ASN A 68 -13.95 -18.07 4.86
CA ASN A 68 -15.21 -17.70 4.18
C ASN A 68 -15.00 -17.01 2.84
N ARG A 69 -13.98 -17.38 2.07
CA ARG A 69 -13.55 -16.77 0.78
C ARG A 69 -13.20 -15.28 0.82
N ARG A 70 -13.54 -14.56 1.90
CA ARG A 70 -13.18 -13.15 2.14
C ARG A 70 -12.22 -13.03 3.28
N SER A 71 -11.20 -12.21 3.07
CA SER A 71 -10.24 -11.87 4.11
C SER A 71 -10.91 -11.09 5.24
N GLY A 72 -10.29 -11.10 6.41
CA GLY A 72 -10.82 -10.37 7.55
C GLY A 72 -9.80 -10.17 8.64
N PHE A 73 -10.13 -9.25 9.52
CA PHE A 73 -9.29 -8.84 10.63
C PHE A 73 -10.08 -9.00 11.92
N SER A 74 -9.46 -9.61 12.93
CA SER A 74 -10.13 -9.92 14.19
C SER A 74 -9.33 -9.35 15.36
N TRP A 75 -10.05 -8.72 16.28
CA TRP A 75 -9.50 -8.25 17.55
C TRP A 75 -10.57 -8.38 18.63
N ASN A 76 -10.15 -8.76 19.84
CA ASN A 76 -11.03 -8.91 21.01
C ASN A 76 -12.30 -9.76 20.73
N GLY A 77 -12.15 -10.86 19.99
CA GLY A 77 -13.24 -11.77 19.63
C GLY A 77 -14.20 -11.25 18.54
N THR A 78 -14.04 -10.00 18.08
CA THR A 78 -14.83 -9.41 17.00
C THR A 78 -14.06 -9.55 15.68
N ARG A 79 -14.74 -10.06 14.65
CA ARG A 79 -14.18 -10.17 13.29
C ARG A 79 -14.82 -9.14 12.37
N TYR A 80 -13.99 -8.42 11.63
CA TYR A 80 -14.36 -7.47 10.59
C TYR A 80 -14.02 -8.06 9.22
N ASP A 81 -15.04 -8.38 8.41
CA ASP A 81 -14.83 -8.66 6.99
C ASP A 81 -14.19 -7.46 6.29
N LEU A 82 -13.32 -7.74 5.33
CA LEU A 82 -12.71 -6.71 4.50
C LEU A 82 -13.75 -6.05 3.58
N ASP A 83 -14.38 -4.99 4.08
CA ASP A 83 -15.45 -4.22 3.45
C ASP A 83 -15.16 -2.73 3.62
N SER A 84 -14.98 -2.00 2.50
CA SER A 84 -14.58 -0.59 2.52
C SER A 84 -15.59 0.31 3.23
N ARG A 85 -16.86 -0.10 3.35
CA ARG A 85 -17.90 0.62 4.09
C ARG A 85 -17.69 0.60 5.61
N LYS A 86 -16.90 -0.35 6.11
CA LYS A 86 -16.52 -0.46 7.52
C LYS A 86 -15.20 0.28 7.81
N CYS A 87 -14.60 0.92 6.80
CA CYS A 87 -13.38 1.67 7.00
C CYS A 87 -13.61 2.98 7.76
N ILE A 88 -12.69 3.30 8.64
CA ILE A 88 -12.69 4.53 9.44
C ILE A 88 -11.45 5.33 9.08
N LYS A 89 -11.61 6.64 8.87
CA LYS A 89 -10.51 7.57 8.64
C LYS A 89 -9.72 7.76 9.95
N GLY A 90 -8.58 7.08 10.05
CA GLY A 90 -7.66 7.17 11.19
C GLY A 90 -6.69 8.36 11.10
N ASN A 91 -5.87 8.56 12.13
CA ASN A 91 -4.72 9.47 12.04
C ASN A 91 -3.60 8.81 11.23
N HIS A 92 -3.55 9.10 9.93
CA HIS A 92 -2.52 8.62 9.00
C HIS A 92 -2.44 7.08 8.88
N ASN A 93 -3.59 6.39 8.85
CA ASN A 93 -3.66 4.95 8.57
C ASN A 93 -5.06 4.56 8.08
N ILE A 94 -5.18 3.35 7.52
CA ILE A 94 -6.47 2.73 7.23
C ILE A 94 -6.90 1.91 8.46
N GLN A 95 -8.16 2.09 8.87
CA GLN A 95 -8.78 1.31 9.95
C GLN A 95 -9.97 0.55 9.39
N LEU A 96 -10.23 -0.65 9.91
CA LEU A 96 -11.41 -1.46 9.63
C LEU A 96 -12.08 -1.81 10.95
N GLY A 97 -13.18 -1.11 11.26
CA GLY A 97 -13.73 -1.13 12.61
C GLY A 97 -12.68 -0.67 13.63
N GLU A 98 -12.40 -1.51 14.62
CA GLU A 98 -11.41 -1.21 15.67
C GLU A 98 -9.98 -1.59 15.31
N VAL A 99 -9.77 -2.35 14.22
CA VAL A 99 -8.44 -2.78 13.79
C VAL A 99 -7.77 -1.67 12.99
N LYS A 100 -6.56 -1.28 13.39
CA LYS A 100 -5.81 -0.14 12.83
C LYS A 100 -4.54 -0.57 12.10
N VAL A 101 -4.08 0.26 11.16
CA VAL A 101 -2.82 0.06 10.40
C VAL A 101 -2.91 -1.18 9.51
N ILE A 102 -3.96 -1.25 8.67
CA ILE A 102 -4.19 -2.43 7.81
C ILE A 102 -3.61 -2.26 6.40
N GLU A 103 -3.11 -1.10 6.03
CA GLU A 103 -2.56 -0.79 4.71
C GLU A 103 -1.46 -1.77 4.26
N HIS A 104 -0.50 -2.09 5.13
CA HIS A 104 0.60 -3.01 4.81
C HIS A 104 0.12 -4.46 4.53
N PRO A 105 -0.63 -5.14 5.43
CA PRO A 105 -1.13 -6.48 5.12
C PRO A 105 -2.06 -6.48 3.89
N LEU A 106 -2.79 -5.40 3.60
CA LEU A 106 -3.56 -5.27 2.36
C LEU A 106 -2.68 -5.19 1.12
N ALA A 107 -1.55 -4.46 1.17
CA ALA A 107 -0.59 -4.38 0.09
C ALA A 107 0.06 -5.74 -0.20
N TRP A 108 0.49 -6.47 0.84
CA TRP A 108 0.94 -7.85 0.71
C TRP A 108 -0.13 -8.75 0.08
N MET A 109 -1.36 -8.72 0.60
CA MET A 109 -2.47 -9.50 0.04
C MET A 109 -2.74 -9.17 -1.43
N LEU A 110 -2.67 -7.89 -1.81
CA LEU A 110 -2.86 -7.44 -3.19
C LEU A 110 -1.76 -7.99 -4.10
N ALA A 111 -0.49 -7.77 -3.73
CA ALA A 111 0.68 -8.09 -4.53
C ALA A 111 0.76 -9.59 -4.87
N PHE A 112 0.45 -10.46 -3.89
CA PHE A 112 0.53 -11.92 -4.06
C PHE A 112 -0.83 -12.58 -4.32
N GLY A 113 -1.92 -11.82 -4.41
CA GLY A 113 -3.27 -12.38 -4.59
C GLY A 113 -3.71 -13.30 -3.44
N VAL A 114 -3.27 -13.00 -2.22
CA VAL A 114 -3.50 -13.84 -1.02
C VAL A 114 -4.76 -13.39 -0.29
N TYR A 115 -5.60 -14.36 0.07
CA TYR A 115 -6.72 -14.20 0.99
C TYR A 115 -6.32 -14.79 2.34
N ALA A 116 -6.47 -14.02 3.41
CA ALA A 116 -6.04 -14.43 4.75
C ALA A 116 -6.96 -13.86 5.83
N ASP A 117 -7.06 -14.56 6.96
CA ASP A 117 -7.67 -14.04 8.18
C ASP A 117 -6.55 -13.64 9.16
N PHE A 118 -6.63 -12.43 9.68
CA PHE A 118 -5.71 -11.90 10.69
C PHE A 118 -6.38 -11.86 12.05
N THR A 119 -5.69 -12.33 13.09
CA THR A 119 -6.14 -12.18 14.49
C THR A 119 -5.05 -11.49 15.29
N LEU A 120 -5.37 -10.33 15.87
CA LEU A 120 -4.41 -9.52 16.60
C LEU A 120 -4.67 -9.62 18.10
N SER A 121 -3.59 -9.59 18.90
CA SER A 121 -3.70 -9.46 20.36
C SER A 121 -3.94 -8.01 20.82
N GLU A 122 -3.48 -7.02 20.05
CA GLU A 122 -3.74 -5.59 20.25
C GLU A 122 -4.52 -5.00 19.06
N SER A 123 -5.11 -3.82 19.22
CA SER A 123 -6.03 -3.28 18.19
C SER A 123 -5.31 -2.72 16.95
N SER A 124 -4.00 -2.48 17.02
CA SER A 124 -3.21 -2.04 15.87
C SER A 124 -2.16 -3.05 15.44
N PHE A 125 -1.90 -3.10 14.14
CA PHE A 125 -0.76 -3.83 13.62
C PHE A 125 0.56 -3.24 14.14
N PRO A 126 1.59 -4.08 14.36
CA PRO A 126 2.91 -3.59 14.74
C PRO A 126 3.59 -2.75 13.66
N THR A 127 4.42 -1.80 14.09
CA THR A 127 5.41 -1.17 13.20
C THR A 127 6.64 -2.08 13.12
N PHE A 128 6.72 -2.90 12.08
CA PHE A 128 7.83 -3.85 11.89
C PHE A 128 9.06 -3.18 11.27
N ASP A 129 10.24 -3.64 11.67
CA ASP A 129 11.54 -3.21 11.10
C ASP A 129 11.64 -3.46 9.58
N TYR A 130 10.95 -4.50 9.11
CA TYR A 130 10.99 -4.95 7.71
C TYR A 130 9.61 -4.89 7.03
N CYS A 131 8.72 -4.00 7.47
CA CYS A 131 7.39 -3.76 6.87
C CYS A 131 6.66 -5.08 6.51
N ASP A 132 6.30 -5.31 5.24
CA ASP A 132 5.57 -6.49 4.78
C ASP A 132 6.40 -7.78 4.67
N ARG A 133 7.73 -7.71 4.84
CA ARG A 133 8.59 -8.89 4.78
C ARG A 133 8.20 -9.95 5.80
N VAL A 134 7.66 -9.52 6.94
CA VAL A 134 7.14 -10.40 8.00
C VAL A 134 5.98 -11.28 7.54
N TYR A 135 5.27 -10.90 6.48
CA TYR A 135 4.23 -11.71 5.85
C TYR A 135 4.76 -12.47 4.64
N ILE A 136 5.67 -11.87 3.87
CA ILE A 136 6.28 -12.47 2.67
C ILE A 136 7.06 -13.74 3.04
N ASP A 137 7.97 -13.64 4.01
CA ASP A 137 8.89 -14.74 4.30
C ASP A 137 8.19 -16.00 4.85
N PRO A 138 7.27 -15.92 5.83
CA PRO A 138 6.53 -17.10 6.30
C PRO A 138 5.51 -17.66 5.30
N SER A 139 5.19 -16.91 4.24
CA SER A 139 4.28 -17.35 3.18
C SER A 139 4.98 -18.22 2.14
N LYS A 140 6.31 -18.10 1.98
CA LYS A 140 7.10 -18.91 1.03
C LYS A 140 6.94 -20.40 1.33
N GLY A 141 6.49 -21.18 0.35
CA GLY A 141 6.18 -22.61 0.49
C GLY A 141 4.97 -22.92 1.38
N ASN A 142 4.18 -21.90 1.76
CA ASN A 142 3.01 -22.01 2.63
C ASN A 142 1.73 -21.48 1.96
N LEU A 143 1.77 -21.24 0.64
CA LEU A 143 0.62 -20.82 -0.14
C LEU A 143 -0.11 -22.02 -0.76
N ARG A 144 -1.44 -21.98 -0.73
CA ARG A 144 -2.34 -22.93 -1.38
C ARG A 144 -3.25 -22.19 -2.35
N ILE A 145 -3.29 -22.64 -3.60
CA ILE A 145 -4.21 -22.13 -4.63
C ILE A 145 -5.66 -22.34 -4.16
N ILE A 146 -6.48 -21.29 -4.30
CA ILE A 146 -7.92 -21.33 -4.09
C ILE A 146 -8.60 -21.54 -5.45
N GLU A 147 -8.38 -20.63 -6.38
CA GLU A 147 -9.01 -20.63 -7.70
C GLU A 147 -8.25 -19.73 -8.69
N ARG A 148 -8.67 -19.77 -9.96
CA ARG A 148 -8.17 -18.85 -10.98
C ARG A 148 -8.84 -17.49 -10.82
N ARG A 149 -8.08 -16.39 -10.88
CA ARG A 149 -8.57 -15.03 -10.76
C ARG A 149 -9.18 -14.56 -12.07
N LYS A 150 -10.37 -13.97 -11.98
CA LYS A 150 -10.94 -13.18 -13.07
C LYS A 150 -10.11 -11.92 -13.24
N LYS A 151 -9.97 -11.43 -14.47
CA LYS A 151 -9.45 -10.08 -14.70
C LYS A 151 -10.59 -9.11 -14.41
N ILE A 152 -10.33 -8.03 -13.69
CA ILE A 152 -11.30 -6.95 -13.50
C ILE A 152 -10.65 -5.63 -13.87
N THR A 153 -11.41 -4.73 -14.48
CA THR A 153 -10.95 -3.38 -14.84
C THR A 153 -12.12 -2.41 -14.80
N VAL A 154 -11.82 -1.12 -14.91
CA VAL A 154 -12.85 -0.08 -15.06
C VAL A 154 -13.31 -0.04 -16.52
N SER A 155 -14.60 0.17 -16.77
CA SER A 155 -15.16 0.23 -18.14
C SER A 155 -14.73 1.47 -18.92
N SER A 156 -14.39 2.54 -18.21
CA SER A 156 -13.97 3.83 -18.75
C SER A 156 -13.15 4.58 -17.70
N PRO A 157 -12.26 5.51 -18.13
CA PRO A 157 -11.50 6.33 -17.19
C PRO A 157 -12.39 7.14 -16.25
N PHE A 158 -11.99 7.25 -14.99
CA PHE A 158 -12.57 8.22 -14.06
C PHE A 158 -11.52 8.76 -13.10
N ALA A 159 -11.77 9.94 -12.55
CA ALA A 159 -10.94 10.53 -11.52
C ALA A 159 -11.77 10.94 -10.30
N LEU A 160 -11.25 10.66 -9.11
CA LEU A 160 -11.69 11.31 -7.88
C LEU A 160 -10.71 12.43 -7.57
N VAL A 161 -11.27 13.64 -7.38
CA VAL A 161 -10.51 14.86 -7.15
C VAL A 161 -10.88 15.42 -5.79
N TRP A 162 -9.88 15.67 -4.96
CA TRP A 162 -10.03 16.32 -3.66
C TRP A 162 -9.53 17.76 -3.74
N GLU A 163 -9.64 18.51 -2.64
CA GLU A 163 -9.09 19.87 -2.57
C GLU A 163 -7.60 19.90 -2.89
N LYS A 164 -6.86 18.87 -2.44
CA LYS A 164 -5.47 18.63 -2.78
C LYS A 164 -5.31 17.19 -3.23
N GLY A 165 -4.82 17.00 -4.45
CA GLY A 165 -4.55 15.68 -4.99
C GLY A 165 -5.74 15.00 -5.65
N TYR A 166 -5.44 13.88 -6.31
CA TYR A 166 -6.39 13.10 -7.10
C TYR A 166 -5.95 11.65 -7.25
N CYS A 167 -6.89 10.82 -7.67
CA CYS A 167 -6.65 9.45 -8.12
C CYS A 167 -7.46 9.22 -9.39
N VAL A 168 -6.80 8.78 -10.45
CA VAL A 168 -7.40 8.42 -11.73
C VAL A 168 -7.26 6.91 -11.91
N LEU A 169 -8.36 6.25 -12.26
CA LEU A 169 -8.32 4.87 -12.74
C LEU A 169 -8.66 4.84 -14.23
N GLU A 170 -7.86 4.10 -14.98
CA GLU A 170 -8.02 3.91 -16.41
C GLU A 170 -8.09 2.41 -16.73
N PRO A 171 -8.83 2.02 -17.80
CA PRO A 171 -8.90 0.63 -18.23
C PRO A 171 -7.52 0.05 -18.57
N ALA A 172 -7.40 -1.28 -18.54
CA ALA A 172 -6.16 -1.96 -18.91
C ALA A 172 -5.75 -1.69 -20.36
N GLU A 173 -4.46 -1.42 -20.56
CA GLU A 173 -3.85 -1.50 -21.89
C GLU A 173 -3.68 -2.98 -22.30
N THR A 174 -3.62 -3.24 -23.61
CA THR A 174 -3.72 -4.61 -24.16
C THR A 174 -2.61 -5.55 -23.68
N ASP A 175 -1.45 -5.00 -23.32
CA ASP A 175 -0.23 -5.74 -22.98
C ASP A 175 0.11 -5.74 -21.48
N SER A 176 -0.76 -5.21 -20.60
CA SER A 176 -0.46 -5.16 -19.16
C SER A 176 -0.56 -6.54 -18.50
N LYS A 177 0.43 -6.87 -17.65
CA LYS A 177 0.46 -8.06 -16.79
C LYS A 177 -0.26 -7.82 -15.46
N GLY A 178 -0.52 -6.57 -15.11
CA GLY A 178 -1.28 -6.18 -13.93
C GLY A 178 -1.72 -4.72 -13.98
N ILE A 179 -1.62 -4.07 -12.82
CA ILE A 179 -1.88 -2.64 -12.68
C ILE A 179 -0.59 -1.84 -12.90
N VAL A 180 -0.68 -0.80 -13.72
CA VAL A 180 0.37 0.21 -13.86
C VAL A 180 0.09 1.33 -12.87
N ILE A 181 1.07 1.68 -12.07
CA ILE A 181 1.01 2.74 -11.07
C ILE A 181 1.83 3.92 -11.57
N ASP A 182 1.21 5.09 -11.62
CA ASP A 182 1.83 6.36 -11.98
C ASP A 182 1.59 7.36 -10.84
N HIS A 183 2.51 7.37 -9.88
CA HIS A 183 2.34 8.07 -8.61
C HIS A 183 3.27 9.27 -8.52
N GLN A 184 2.76 10.39 -8.01
CA GLN A 184 3.54 11.59 -7.73
C GLN A 184 3.30 12.08 -6.30
N VAL A 185 4.39 12.48 -5.65
CA VAL A 185 4.41 13.15 -4.37
C VAL A 185 4.91 14.58 -4.51
N GLU A 186 4.68 15.40 -3.49
CA GLU A 186 5.26 16.73 -3.37
C GLU A 186 5.55 17.03 -1.90
N TYR A 187 6.84 17.04 -1.57
CA TYR A 187 7.37 17.36 -0.24
C TYR A 187 8.32 18.55 -0.33
N PRO A 188 8.49 19.34 0.74
CA PRO A 188 9.49 20.39 0.79
C PRO A 188 10.92 19.84 0.64
N GLY A 189 11.81 20.66 0.07
CA GLY A 189 13.23 20.33 -0.08
C GLY A 189 13.55 19.44 -1.28
N THR A 190 14.72 18.82 -1.25
CA THR A 190 15.27 18.01 -2.35
C THR A 190 15.36 16.53 -2.05
N THR A 191 15.27 16.10 -0.78
CA THR A 191 15.34 14.67 -0.43
C THR A 191 14.25 13.85 -1.11
N VAL A 192 13.02 14.36 -1.09
CA VAL A 192 11.86 13.78 -1.77
C VAL A 192 11.38 14.71 -2.87
N GLY A 193 11.23 16.00 -2.56
CA GLY A 193 10.81 17.02 -3.51
C GLY A 193 9.52 16.67 -4.24
N LYS A 194 9.43 17.07 -5.51
CA LYS A 194 8.34 16.68 -6.41
C LYS A 194 8.73 15.41 -7.17
N SER A 195 8.74 14.26 -6.52
CA SER A 195 9.10 12.97 -7.15
C SER A 195 7.91 12.30 -7.85
N ARG A 196 8.15 11.63 -8.97
CA ARG A 196 7.15 10.84 -9.70
C ARG A 196 7.71 9.49 -10.14
N ILE A 197 6.98 8.42 -9.85
CA ILE A 197 7.33 7.06 -10.24
C ILE A 197 6.28 6.47 -11.19
N VAL A 198 6.75 5.71 -12.19
CA VAL A 198 5.90 4.86 -13.02
C VAL A 198 6.41 3.43 -13.00
N THR A 199 5.58 2.50 -12.54
CA THR A 199 5.92 1.08 -12.48
C THR A 199 4.69 0.20 -12.67
N GLU A 200 4.85 -0.98 -13.26
CA GLU A 200 3.85 -2.04 -13.17
C GLU A 200 4.03 -2.78 -11.84
N LEU A 201 2.94 -3.07 -11.11
CA LEU A 201 3.01 -3.85 -9.89
C LEU A 201 3.09 -5.34 -10.23
N THR A 202 4.11 -6.02 -9.72
CA THR A 202 4.25 -7.48 -9.84
C THR A 202 4.64 -8.09 -8.50
N PRO A 203 4.39 -9.40 -8.27
CA PRO A 203 4.88 -10.07 -7.07
C PRO A 203 6.41 -9.96 -6.92
N GLU A 204 7.15 -9.94 -8.03
CA GLU A 204 8.60 -9.93 -8.03
C GLU A 204 9.17 -8.59 -7.54
N ASN A 205 8.65 -7.46 -8.02
CA ASN A 205 9.11 -6.16 -7.54
C ASN A 205 8.62 -5.88 -6.12
N PHE A 206 7.37 -6.26 -5.79
CA PHE A 206 6.87 -6.14 -4.43
C PHE A 206 7.67 -7.02 -3.44
N SER A 207 8.11 -8.22 -3.85
CA SER A 207 8.99 -9.05 -3.02
C SER A 207 10.30 -8.36 -2.66
N TYR A 208 10.81 -7.50 -3.57
CA TYR A 208 11.98 -6.69 -3.34
C TYR A 208 11.69 -5.51 -2.41
N PHE A 209 10.70 -4.68 -2.74
CA PHE A 209 10.48 -3.41 -2.04
C PHE A 209 9.51 -3.49 -0.85
N GLY A 210 8.84 -4.62 -0.65
CA GLY A 210 7.87 -4.82 0.44
C GLY A 210 8.47 -4.69 1.84
N ASP A 211 9.80 -4.60 1.97
CA ASP A 211 10.48 -4.27 3.22
C ASP A 211 10.79 -2.76 3.39
N ALA A 212 10.34 -1.88 2.50
CA ALA A 212 10.52 -0.42 2.58
C ALA A 212 9.79 0.16 3.80
N ARG A 213 10.54 0.88 4.66
CA ARG A 213 10.04 1.34 5.96
C ARG A 213 9.08 2.51 5.82
N THR A 214 8.16 2.60 6.78
CA THR A 214 7.30 3.77 6.90
C THR A 214 8.09 5.04 7.12
N THR A 215 7.60 6.15 6.56
CA THR A 215 8.39 7.38 6.46
C THR A 215 8.06 8.33 7.59
N ALA A 216 9.09 8.95 8.15
CA ALA A 216 8.99 9.94 9.21
C ALA A 216 9.59 11.26 8.73
N PHE A 217 8.93 11.93 7.79
CA PHE A 217 9.34 13.23 7.30
C PHE A 217 9.15 14.30 8.38
N ARG A 218 10.22 15.03 8.72
CA ARG A 218 10.17 16.12 9.71
C ARG A 218 10.92 17.35 9.24
N ASN A 219 10.71 18.48 9.90
CA ASN A 219 11.62 19.61 9.73
C ASN A 219 13.01 19.23 10.26
N LYS A 220 14.04 19.92 9.76
CA LYS A 220 15.45 19.62 10.05
C LYS A 220 15.77 19.49 11.54
N LYS A 221 15.31 20.44 12.36
CA LYS A 221 15.58 20.46 13.80
C LYS A 221 14.98 19.24 14.51
N ASP A 222 13.74 18.90 14.17
CA ASP A 222 13.05 17.77 14.77
C ASP A 222 13.63 16.44 14.29
N ALA A 223 14.02 16.34 13.00
CA ALA A 223 14.69 15.17 12.45
C ALA A 223 16.06 14.94 13.12
N GLU A 224 16.89 15.98 13.26
CA GLU A 224 18.18 15.88 13.96
C GLU A 224 17.99 15.45 15.41
N SER A 225 17.05 16.06 16.13
CA SER A 225 16.76 15.69 17.52
C SER A 225 16.31 14.24 17.63
N PHE A 226 15.39 13.80 16.76
CA PHE A 226 14.89 12.43 16.74
C PHE A 226 16.00 11.43 16.42
N TYR A 227 16.88 11.78 15.48
CA TYR A 227 18.03 10.95 15.13
C TYR A 227 19.00 10.77 16.30
N GLN A 228 19.35 11.85 17.02
CA GLN A 228 20.23 11.76 18.20
C GLN A 228 19.61 10.92 19.33
N ILE A 229 18.30 11.07 19.54
CA ILE A 229 17.54 10.25 20.51
C ILE A 229 17.55 8.78 20.09
N GLY A 230 17.33 8.50 18.80
CA GLY A 230 17.38 7.16 18.22
C GLY A 230 18.75 6.49 18.39
N LEU A 231 19.84 7.22 18.09
CA LEU A 231 21.21 6.74 18.30
C LEU A 231 21.53 6.45 19.77
N SER A 232 20.88 7.18 20.70
CA SER A 232 21.07 7.00 22.15
C SER A 232 20.27 5.81 22.72
N GLY A 233 19.68 4.97 21.87
CA GLY A 233 19.02 3.73 22.27
C GLY A 233 17.64 3.92 22.90
N GLY A 234 16.93 5.02 22.59
CA GLY A 234 15.59 5.18 23.15
C GLY A 234 14.71 6.24 22.52
N LEU A 235 13.71 5.78 21.78
CA LEU A 235 12.36 6.35 21.79
C LEU A 235 11.52 5.48 22.72
N LYS A 236 11.84 5.46 24.03
CA LYS A 236 11.23 4.50 24.98
C LYS A 236 9.70 4.53 25.00
N ASP A 237 9.12 5.68 24.67
CA ASP A 237 7.67 5.92 24.70
C ASP A 237 6.99 5.82 23.33
N TYR A 238 7.71 5.49 22.26
CA TYR A 238 7.17 5.34 20.91
C TYR A 238 7.52 3.96 20.32
N PRO A 239 6.66 3.39 19.47
CA PRO A 239 7.00 2.15 18.75
C PRO A 239 7.96 2.37 17.59
N PHE A 240 8.27 3.63 17.27
CA PHE A 240 9.19 3.99 16.18
C PHE A 240 10.65 3.96 16.65
N THR A 241 11.51 3.42 15.80
CA THR A 241 12.97 3.32 15.95
C THR A 241 13.62 3.65 14.61
N LEU A 242 14.94 3.91 14.60
CA LEU A 242 15.67 4.06 13.34
C LEU A 242 15.73 2.76 12.51
N GLU A 243 15.33 1.63 13.09
CA GLU A 243 15.25 0.35 12.38
C GLU A 243 13.93 0.17 11.64
N ASN A 244 12.81 0.72 12.16
CA ASN A 244 11.48 0.53 11.56
C ASN A 244 10.88 1.74 10.85
N VAL A 245 11.48 2.93 10.98
CA VAL A 245 11.07 4.10 10.19
C VAL A 245 12.23 4.64 9.36
N LEU A 246 11.93 5.12 8.15
CA LEU A 246 12.82 5.94 7.36
C LEU A 246 12.73 7.39 7.86
N LEU A 247 13.75 7.87 8.55
CA LEU A 247 13.82 9.25 9.05
C LEU A 247 14.46 10.15 8.01
N LEU A 248 13.77 11.23 7.67
CA LEU A 248 14.20 12.17 6.64
C LEU A 248 13.68 13.58 6.91
N ASP A 249 14.38 14.55 6.32
CA ASP A 249 13.95 15.95 6.24
C ASP A 249 14.06 16.48 4.81
N GLU A 250 13.96 17.79 4.67
CA GLU A 250 14.05 18.53 3.41
C GLU A 250 15.38 18.30 2.66
N ASP A 251 16.46 18.02 3.39
CA ASP A 251 17.84 18.03 2.86
C ASP A 251 18.50 16.63 2.82
N LYS A 252 18.11 15.69 3.69
CA LYS A 252 18.70 14.34 3.71
C LYS A 252 17.81 13.24 4.31
N ILE A 253 18.24 12.00 4.08
CA ILE A 253 17.82 10.80 4.80
C ILE A 253 18.87 10.47 5.87
N TYR A 254 18.43 10.14 7.09
CA TYR A 254 19.33 9.97 8.25
C TYR A 254 19.84 8.53 8.42
N ASN A 255 19.05 7.55 8.01
CA ASN A 255 19.26 6.13 8.29
C ASN A 255 19.03 5.29 7.03
N ILE A 256 19.79 5.60 5.98
CA ILE A 256 19.74 4.93 4.66
C ILE A 256 20.06 3.44 4.78
N ARG A 257 19.33 2.61 4.05
CA ARG A 257 19.71 1.21 3.76
C ARG A 257 20.26 1.11 2.35
N ASP A 258 21.45 0.49 2.21
CA ASP A 258 22.16 0.36 0.93
C ASP A 258 21.33 -0.33 -0.16
N LYS A 259 20.44 -1.27 0.21
CA LYS A 259 19.55 -1.98 -0.72
C LYS A 259 18.74 -1.02 -1.61
N PHE A 260 18.28 0.10 -1.06
CA PHE A 260 17.44 1.05 -1.80
C PHE A 260 18.23 2.15 -2.49
N ASN A 261 19.56 2.18 -2.34
CA ASN A 261 20.39 3.17 -2.97
C ASN A 261 20.80 2.71 -4.38
N ASP A 262 20.40 3.45 -5.42
CA ASP A 262 20.85 3.15 -6.78
C ASP A 262 22.23 3.78 -7.04
N PRO A 263 23.30 2.98 -7.19
CA PRO A 263 24.66 3.51 -7.33
C PRO A 263 24.87 4.29 -8.64
N ARG A 264 23.94 4.22 -9.60
CA ARG A 264 24.03 4.95 -10.88
C ARG A 264 23.46 6.35 -10.80
N SER A 265 22.41 6.56 -10.00
CA SER A 265 21.70 7.84 -9.88
C SER A 265 21.91 8.52 -8.52
N ASP A 266 22.49 7.81 -7.54
CA ASP A 266 22.56 8.23 -6.13
C ASP A 266 21.17 8.53 -5.52
N TYR A 267 20.11 8.04 -6.17
CA TYR A 267 18.75 8.17 -5.69
C TYR A 267 18.43 7.03 -4.72
N ASN A 268 17.87 7.38 -3.56
CA ASN A 268 17.34 6.42 -2.62
C ASN A 268 15.85 6.19 -2.86
N TYR A 269 15.51 4.97 -3.26
CA TYR A 269 14.15 4.58 -3.62
C TYR A 269 13.27 4.21 -2.42
N GLU A 270 13.80 4.16 -1.19
CA GLU A 270 13.06 3.59 -0.06
C GLU A 270 11.77 4.37 0.22
N PHE A 271 11.82 5.71 0.18
CA PHE A 271 10.65 6.56 0.37
C PHE A 271 9.56 6.26 -0.65
N ILE A 272 9.90 6.29 -1.95
CA ILE A 272 8.91 6.13 -3.01
C ILE A 272 8.40 4.68 -3.09
N CYS A 273 9.24 3.70 -2.75
CA CYS A 273 8.84 2.31 -2.60
C CYS A 273 7.83 2.12 -1.47
N HIS A 274 8.00 2.80 -0.33
CA HIS A 274 7.01 2.76 0.74
C HIS A 274 5.69 3.42 0.32
N GLU A 275 5.73 4.57 -0.35
CA GLU A 275 4.52 5.19 -0.92
C GLU A 275 3.79 4.22 -1.85
N LEU A 276 4.51 3.44 -2.67
CA LEU A 276 3.90 2.39 -3.51
C LEU A 276 3.17 1.33 -2.68
N ILE A 277 3.69 0.90 -1.52
CA ILE A 277 3.02 -0.05 -0.61
C ILE A 277 1.69 0.56 -0.12
N ASP A 278 1.72 1.81 0.32
CA ASP A 278 0.54 2.46 0.89
C ASP A 278 -0.55 2.72 -0.16
N ILE A 279 -0.20 3.30 -1.30
CA ILE A 279 -1.19 3.76 -2.29
C ILE A 279 -1.88 2.62 -3.04
N ILE A 280 -1.33 1.40 -3.04
CA ILE A 280 -1.96 0.25 -3.69
C ILE A 280 -2.94 -0.46 -2.76
N SER A 281 -2.75 -0.36 -1.44
CA SER A 281 -3.47 -1.13 -0.42
C SER A 281 -4.99 -1.12 -0.60
N TRP A 282 -5.56 0.02 -0.97
CA TRP A 282 -7.01 0.20 -1.13
C TRP A 282 -7.62 -0.64 -2.28
N LEU A 283 -6.83 -0.97 -3.30
CA LEU A 283 -7.30 -1.81 -4.40
C LEU A 283 -7.68 -3.20 -3.91
N ARG A 284 -7.15 -3.64 -2.77
CA ARG A 284 -7.51 -4.93 -2.21
C ARG A 284 -8.99 -5.03 -1.85
N PHE A 285 -9.62 -3.92 -1.44
CA PHE A 285 -11.07 -3.87 -1.23
C PHE A 285 -11.84 -4.11 -2.54
N VAL A 286 -11.34 -3.55 -3.65
CA VAL A 286 -11.93 -3.74 -4.98
C VAL A 286 -11.79 -5.19 -5.42
N GLU A 287 -10.61 -5.78 -5.28
CA GLU A 287 -10.36 -7.19 -5.64
C GLU A 287 -11.22 -8.17 -4.83
N GLU A 288 -11.47 -7.89 -3.54
CA GLU A 288 -12.39 -8.66 -2.70
C GLU A 288 -13.85 -8.47 -3.12
N LYS A 289 -14.26 -7.24 -3.47
CA LYS A 289 -15.63 -6.92 -3.88
C LYS A 289 -16.02 -7.61 -5.18
N TYR A 290 -15.12 -7.63 -6.16
CA TYR A 290 -15.38 -8.13 -7.51
C TYR A 290 -14.75 -9.51 -7.79
N GLU A 291 -14.13 -10.13 -6.78
CA GLU A 291 -13.55 -11.49 -6.85
C GLU A 291 -12.58 -11.67 -8.03
N GLY A 292 -11.67 -10.72 -8.19
CA GLY A 292 -10.77 -10.66 -9.36
C GLY A 292 -9.43 -9.98 -9.08
N LYS A 293 -8.54 -10.03 -10.07
CA LYS A 293 -7.28 -9.25 -10.11
C LYS A 293 -7.53 -7.96 -10.88
N PHE A 294 -7.20 -6.82 -10.28
CA PHE A 294 -7.37 -5.53 -10.94
C PHE A 294 -6.28 -5.31 -12.02
N PHE A 295 -6.72 -4.95 -13.22
CA PHE A 295 -5.89 -4.53 -14.35
C PHE A 295 -6.29 -3.12 -14.76
N GLY A 296 -5.32 -2.30 -15.14
CA GLY A 296 -5.56 -0.89 -15.45
C GLY A 296 -4.34 -0.03 -15.21
N LYS A 297 -4.58 1.28 -15.23
CA LYS A 297 -3.61 2.25 -14.77
C LYS A 297 -4.21 3.06 -13.62
N MET A 298 -3.43 3.24 -12.55
CA MET A 298 -3.75 4.11 -11.43
C MET A 298 -2.79 5.29 -11.43
N THR A 299 -3.31 6.49 -11.65
CA THR A 299 -2.53 7.72 -11.61
C THR A 299 -2.88 8.52 -10.37
N THR A 300 -1.91 8.85 -9.53
CA THR A 300 -2.16 9.52 -8.23
C THR A 300 -1.25 10.73 -8.01
N PHE A 301 -1.78 11.70 -7.25
CA PHE A 301 -1.03 12.84 -6.74
C PHE A 301 -1.54 13.21 -5.34
N LEU A 302 -0.63 13.37 -4.36
CA LEU A 302 -0.96 13.68 -2.96
C LEU A 302 -2.09 12.81 -2.40
N PHE A 303 -1.92 11.49 -2.49
CA PHE A 303 -2.98 10.49 -2.32
C PHE A 303 -2.87 9.71 -0.99
N ASP A 304 -3.23 10.38 0.10
CA ASP A 304 -3.20 9.85 1.47
C ASP A 304 -4.27 8.77 1.76
N HIS A 305 -4.19 8.16 2.95
CA HIS A 305 -5.11 7.10 3.38
C HIS A 305 -6.59 7.50 3.46
N HIS A 306 -6.91 8.77 3.70
CA HIS A 306 -8.32 9.20 3.72
C HIS A 306 -8.91 9.15 2.32
N LYS A 307 -8.11 9.54 1.33
CA LYS A 307 -8.47 9.48 -0.10
C LYS A 307 -8.54 8.04 -0.59
N GLN A 308 -7.64 7.19 -0.11
CA GLN A 308 -7.66 5.74 -0.34
C GLN A 308 -8.98 5.11 0.17
N ILE A 309 -9.43 5.48 1.38
CA ILE A 309 -10.74 5.04 1.91
C ILE A 309 -11.89 5.56 1.04
N ASP A 310 -11.88 6.84 0.66
CA ASP A 310 -12.92 7.45 -0.17
C ASP A 310 -13.07 6.73 -1.51
N ILE A 311 -11.96 6.47 -2.23
CA ILE A 311 -12.03 5.75 -3.51
C ILE A 311 -12.36 4.27 -3.34
N ALA A 312 -11.95 3.62 -2.25
CA ALA A 312 -12.35 2.24 -1.96
C ALA A 312 -13.85 2.13 -1.70
N GLN A 313 -14.46 3.11 -1.03
CA GLN A 313 -15.90 3.17 -0.82
C GLN A 313 -16.64 3.41 -2.13
N PHE A 314 -16.20 4.40 -2.92
CA PHE A 314 -16.77 4.70 -4.23
C PHE A 314 -16.68 3.51 -5.19
N SER A 315 -15.49 2.92 -5.34
CA SER A 315 -15.25 1.84 -6.29
C SER A 315 -15.92 0.52 -5.90
N CYS A 316 -16.22 0.32 -4.61
CA CYS A 316 -16.94 -0.87 -4.12
C CYS A 316 -18.46 -0.70 -4.06
N ASP A 317 -18.99 0.46 -4.51
CA ASP A 317 -20.41 0.77 -4.61
C ASP A 317 -20.85 0.82 -6.09
N PRO A 318 -21.39 -0.28 -6.64
CA PRO A 318 -21.85 -0.34 -8.02
C PRO A 318 -22.96 0.68 -8.33
N GLU A 319 -23.82 1.00 -7.36
CA GLU A 319 -24.91 1.96 -7.56
C GLU A 319 -24.36 3.37 -7.70
N GLU A 320 -23.32 3.71 -6.92
CA GLU A 320 -22.65 5.00 -7.04
C GLU A 320 -21.87 5.10 -8.37
N LEU A 321 -21.15 4.04 -8.77
CA LEU A 321 -20.44 4.00 -10.07
C LEU A 321 -21.39 4.19 -11.26
N GLU A 322 -22.56 3.56 -11.23
CA GLU A 322 -23.55 3.62 -12.31
C GLU A 322 -24.09 5.03 -12.54
N LYS A 323 -24.20 5.87 -11.48
CA LYS A 323 -24.58 7.29 -11.61
C LYS A 323 -23.63 8.08 -12.52
N TYR A 324 -22.40 7.62 -12.66
CA TYR A 324 -21.36 8.21 -13.52
C TYR A 324 -21.13 7.42 -14.81
N GLY A 325 -21.92 6.37 -15.07
CA GLY A 325 -21.76 5.49 -16.23
C GLY A 325 -20.53 4.58 -16.15
N ILE A 326 -19.98 4.37 -14.96
CA ILE A 326 -18.78 3.54 -14.73
C ILE A 326 -19.23 2.15 -14.28
N ARG A 327 -18.51 1.11 -14.71
CA ARG A 327 -18.63 -0.25 -14.19
C ARG A 327 -17.25 -0.81 -13.89
N ILE A 328 -17.15 -1.66 -12.87
CA ILE A 328 -15.97 -2.49 -12.62
C ILE A 328 -16.38 -3.94 -12.80
N GLY A 329 -15.61 -4.68 -13.59
CA GLY A 329 -15.90 -6.08 -13.91
C GLY A 329 -14.92 -6.67 -14.90
N ASN A 330 -15.18 -7.92 -15.28
CA ASN A 330 -14.44 -8.66 -16.30
C ASN A 330 -14.94 -8.37 -17.71
#